data_AF-A0A660QZA1-F1
#
_entry.id   AF-A0A660QZA1-F1
#
_cell.length_a   1.000
_cell.length_b   1.000
_cell.length_c   1.000
_cell.angle_alpha   90.00
_cell.angle_beta   90.00
_cell.angle_gamma   90.00
#
_symmetry.space_group_name_H-M   'P 1'
#
loop_
_entity.id
_entity.type
_entity.pdbx_description
1 polymer ?
#
loop_
_entity_poly.entity_id
_entity_poly.type
_entity_poly.pdbx_seq_one_letter_code
_entity_poly.pdbx_strand_id
1 'polypeptide(L)'
;MNLYSEFRQIIGVLNREGVAYALCGGMAMAVYDLPRATMDIDLLILVEDLEKVRTLAKECGYTIDTGSFKIAAAGSQIYRMAKIAGEDEEPFVLDLLLADGELKEVWDGRQDMEWDSGRLSVVSREGLVKMKRLRGSGKDQDDIDFLTENEN
;
A
#
# COMPACT_ATOMS: atom_id res chain seq x y z
N MET A 1 20.24 -2.98 0.74
CA MET A 1 19.15 -2.35 -0.05
C MET A 1 18.24 -1.58 0.91
N ASN A 2 17.34 -0.68 0.50
CA ASN A 2 16.42 -0.04 1.46
C ASN A 2 14.97 0.04 0.96
N LEU A 3 14.02 0.20 1.89
CA LEU A 3 12.58 0.18 1.59
C LEU A 3 12.19 1.25 0.56
N TYR A 4 12.79 2.43 0.62
CA TYR A 4 12.51 3.51 -0.32
C TYR A 4 12.96 3.18 -1.75
N SER A 5 14.11 2.52 -1.93
CA SER A 5 14.56 2.03 -3.24
C SER A 5 13.63 0.96 -3.83
N GLU A 6 13.14 0.05 -2.99
CA GLU A 6 12.18 -0.98 -3.39
C GLU A 6 10.82 -0.38 -3.77
N PHE A 7 10.35 0.58 -2.96
CA PHE A 7 9.15 1.33 -3.25
C PHE A 7 9.25 2.07 -4.59
N ARG A 8 10.36 2.77 -4.86
CA ARG A 8 10.58 3.42 -6.16
C ARG A 8 10.59 2.42 -7.32
N GLN A 9 11.18 1.24 -7.12
CA GLN A 9 11.23 0.20 -8.15
C GLN A 9 9.83 -0.30 -8.49
N ILE A 10 9.04 -0.71 -7.50
CA ILE A 10 7.70 -1.27 -7.75
C ILE A 10 6.77 -0.22 -8.35
N ILE A 11 6.77 1.02 -7.83
CA ILE A 11 5.95 2.10 -8.38
C ILE A 11 6.35 2.45 -9.81
N GLY A 12 7.65 2.52 -10.10
CA GLY A 12 8.13 2.80 -11.45
C GLY A 12 7.70 1.74 -12.46
N VAL A 13 7.69 0.46 -12.06
CA VAL A 13 7.19 -0.64 -12.90
C VAL A 13 5.69 -0.55 -13.11
N LEU A 14 4.89 -0.35 -12.05
CA LEU A 14 3.43 -0.25 -12.18
C LEU A 14 3.02 0.94 -13.07
N ASN A 15 3.65 2.10 -12.90
CA ASN A 15 3.41 3.28 -13.73
C ASN A 15 3.74 3.01 -15.21
N ARG A 16 4.89 2.40 -15.50
CA ARG A 16 5.32 2.11 -16.88
C ARG A 16 4.38 1.12 -17.58
N GLU A 17 3.88 0.12 -16.85
CA GLU A 17 2.97 -0.91 -17.37
C GLU A 17 1.49 -0.49 -17.34
N GLY A 18 1.19 0.75 -16.94
CA GLY A 18 -0.16 1.30 -16.87
C GLY A 18 -1.06 0.57 -15.88
N VAL A 19 -0.50 0.02 -14.80
CA VAL A 19 -1.27 -0.66 -13.75
C VAL A 19 -1.71 0.37 -12.72
N ALA A 20 -3.01 0.44 -12.47
CA ALA A 20 -3.53 1.31 -11.42
C ALA A 20 -3.22 0.72 -10.04
N TYR A 21 -2.90 1.60 -9.10
CA TYR A 21 -2.70 1.27 -7.68
C TYR A 21 -3.03 2.52 -6.85
N ALA A 22 -3.06 2.39 -5.53
CA ALA A 22 -2.96 3.52 -4.61
C ALA A 22 -2.07 3.14 -3.43
N LEU A 23 -1.04 3.94 -3.15
CA LEU A 23 -0.25 3.80 -1.94
C LEU A 23 -1.16 3.95 -0.71
N CYS A 24 -1.04 3.03 0.24
CA CYS A 24 -1.75 3.11 1.52
C CYS A 24 -0.79 2.80 2.68
N GLY A 25 -1.34 2.45 3.85
CA GLY A 25 -0.54 2.06 5.00
C GLY A 25 0.40 3.14 5.52
N GLY A 26 1.53 2.74 6.10
CA GLY A 26 2.45 3.65 6.79
C GLY A 26 3.16 4.63 5.86
N MET A 27 3.50 4.21 4.64
CA MET A 27 4.15 5.08 3.65
C MET A 27 3.21 6.17 3.13
N ALA A 28 1.90 5.89 3.00
CA ALA A 28 0.91 6.92 2.67
C ALA A 28 0.75 7.96 3.79
N MET A 29 0.93 7.59 5.06
CA MET A 29 0.91 8.58 6.15
C MET A 29 2.03 9.61 6.01
N ALA A 30 3.21 9.20 5.54
CA ALA A 30 4.34 10.10 5.31
C ALA A 30 4.08 11.13 4.20
N VAL A 31 3.25 10.78 3.20
CA VAL A 31 2.79 11.71 2.16
C VAL A 31 1.95 12.85 2.75
N TYR A 32 1.25 12.59 3.85
CA TYR A 32 0.39 13.54 4.53
C TYR A 32 1.04 14.20 5.76
N ASP A 33 2.37 14.25 5.79
CA ASP A 33 3.19 14.85 6.84
C ASP A 33 3.12 14.16 8.22
N LEU A 34 2.75 12.87 8.26
CA LEU A 34 2.84 12.04 9.46
C LEU A 34 3.67 10.77 9.21
N PRO A 35 5.01 10.86 9.20
CA PRO A 35 5.87 9.69 9.02
C PRO A 35 5.62 8.63 10.09
N ARG A 36 5.43 7.38 9.65
CA ARG A 36 5.33 6.21 10.52
C ARG A 36 6.51 5.29 10.26
N ALA A 37 7.05 4.68 11.31
CA ALA A 37 7.95 3.55 11.14
C ALA A 37 7.14 2.38 10.54
N THR A 38 7.43 2.02 9.30
CA THR A 38 6.83 0.93 8.52
C THR A 38 7.94 0.16 7.83
N MET A 39 7.75 -1.16 7.70
CA MET A 39 8.72 -2.08 7.08
C MET A 39 8.15 -2.76 5.83
N ASP A 40 6.94 -2.38 5.45
CA ASP A 40 6.13 -2.90 4.38
C ASP A 40 5.79 -1.81 3.36
N ILE A 41 5.54 -2.23 2.12
CA ILE A 41 4.92 -1.42 1.09
C ILE A 41 3.48 -1.90 0.96
N ASP A 42 2.52 -1.05 1.33
CA ASP A 42 1.10 -1.34 1.20
C ASP A 42 0.53 -0.65 -0.04
N LEU A 43 -0.02 -1.43 -0.98
CA LEU A 43 -0.71 -0.92 -2.15
C LEU A 43 -2.15 -1.43 -2.16
N LEU A 44 -3.11 -0.52 -2.34
CA LEU A 44 -4.46 -0.86 -2.74
C LEU A 44 -4.47 -1.10 -4.26
N ILE A 45 -5.08 -2.18 -4.72
CA ILE A 45 -5.22 -2.54 -6.14
C ILE A 45 -6.61 -3.09 -6.43
N LEU A 46 -7.04 -3.10 -7.70
CA LEU A 46 -8.24 -3.81 -8.11
C LEU A 46 -8.04 -5.33 -8.07
N VAL A 47 -9.11 -6.07 -7.79
CA VAL A 47 -9.09 -7.55 -7.70
C VAL A 47 -8.65 -8.15 -9.03
N GLU A 48 -9.15 -7.62 -10.15
CA GLU A 48 -8.83 -8.06 -11.51
C GLU A 48 -7.36 -7.84 -11.91
N ASP A 49 -6.67 -6.89 -11.27
CA ASP A 49 -5.27 -6.57 -11.57
C ASP A 49 -4.27 -7.42 -10.78
N LEU A 50 -4.72 -8.23 -9.82
CA LEU A 50 -3.87 -8.99 -8.92
C LEU A 50 -2.82 -9.84 -9.65
N GLU A 51 -3.22 -10.62 -10.65
CA GLU A 51 -2.27 -11.48 -11.38
C GLU A 51 -1.22 -10.68 -12.15
N LYS A 52 -1.62 -9.53 -12.70
CA LYS A 52 -0.71 -8.62 -13.40
C LYS A 52 0.30 -8.03 -12.43
N VAL A 53 -0.17 -7.51 -11.29
CA VAL A 53 0.69 -6.94 -10.23
C VAL A 53 1.64 -8.00 -9.67
N ARG A 54 1.17 -9.23 -9.41
CA ARG A 54 2.01 -10.35 -8.94
C ARG A 54 3.15 -10.67 -9.91
N THR A 55 2.86 -10.68 -11.21
CA THR A 55 3.87 -10.94 -12.23
C THR A 55 4.96 -9.86 -12.22
N LEU A 56 4.56 -8.60 -12.20
CA LEU A 56 5.49 -7.46 -12.14
C LEU A 56 6.28 -7.40 -10.83
N ALA A 57 5.66 -7.75 -9.70
CA ALA A 57 6.34 -7.84 -8.41
C ALA A 57 7.42 -8.94 -8.42
N LYS A 58 7.14 -10.09 -9.03
CA LYS A 58 8.15 -11.16 -9.21
C LYS A 58 9.33 -10.70 -10.04
N GLU A 59 9.11 -9.93 -11.10
CA GLU A 59 10.17 -9.33 -11.91
C GLU A 59 11.02 -8.33 -11.10
N CYS A 60 10.45 -7.70 -10.08
CA CYS A 60 11.16 -6.84 -9.13
C CYS A 60 11.91 -7.61 -8.03
N GLY A 61 11.76 -8.94 -7.98
CA GLY A 61 12.42 -9.83 -7.01
C GLY A 61 11.54 -10.26 -5.84
N TYR A 62 10.25 -9.90 -5.80
CA TYR A 62 9.30 -10.40 -4.80
C TYR A 62 8.86 -11.82 -5.16
N THR A 63 9.74 -12.79 -4.96
CA THR A 63 9.55 -14.19 -5.38
C THR A 63 8.95 -15.07 -4.29
N ILE A 64 8.94 -14.62 -3.03
CA ILE A 64 8.33 -15.35 -1.93
C ILE A 64 6.84 -15.02 -1.93
N ASP A 65 6.05 -15.97 -2.40
CA ASP A 65 4.60 -15.84 -2.54
C ASP A 65 3.91 -16.42 -1.30
N THR A 66 3.45 -15.55 -0.39
CA THR A 66 2.80 -15.99 0.86
C THR A 66 1.29 -16.21 0.70
N GLY A 67 0.74 -15.86 -0.47
CA GLY A 67 -0.67 -16.01 -0.81
C GLY A 67 -1.58 -14.96 -0.17
N SER A 68 -2.88 -15.27 -0.17
CA SER A 68 -3.91 -14.36 0.31
C SER A 68 -4.49 -14.74 1.66
N PHE A 69 -4.77 -13.76 2.50
CA PHE A 69 -5.48 -13.94 3.77
C PHE A 69 -6.49 -12.82 4.01
N LYS A 70 -7.50 -13.10 4.82
CA LYS A 70 -8.53 -12.12 5.19
C LYS A 70 -8.10 -11.39 6.46
N ILE A 71 -8.30 -10.08 6.49
CA ILE A 71 -8.24 -9.32 7.74
C ILE A 71 -9.61 -9.37 8.39
N ALA A 72 -9.68 -9.99 9.58
CA ALA A 72 -10.92 -10.28 10.29
C ALA A 72 -11.79 -9.05 10.59
N ALA A 73 -11.20 -7.87 10.75
CA ALA A 73 -11.92 -6.65 11.12
C ALA A 73 -12.60 -5.92 9.95
N ALA A 74 -12.10 -6.08 8.72
CA ALA A 74 -12.50 -5.26 7.57
C ALA A 74 -13.17 -6.05 6.44
N GLY A 75 -13.20 -7.39 6.52
CA GLY A 75 -13.59 -8.25 5.40
C GLY A 75 -12.65 -8.16 4.18
N SER A 76 -11.65 -7.28 4.23
CA SER A 76 -10.68 -7.02 3.18
C SER A 76 -9.69 -8.17 3.04
N GLN A 77 -9.33 -8.46 1.80
CA GLN A 77 -8.35 -9.47 1.44
C GLN A 77 -7.00 -8.81 1.17
N ILE A 78 -5.95 -9.35 1.76
CA ILE A 78 -4.56 -9.00 1.43
C ILE A 78 -3.95 -10.16 0.66
N TYR A 79 -3.17 -9.83 -0.35
CA TYR A 79 -2.22 -10.71 -0.98
C TYR A 79 -0.80 -10.25 -0.66
N ARG A 80 0.04 -11.11 -0.09
CA ARG A 80 1.37 -10.72 0.37
C ARG A 80 2.48 -11.43 -0.40
N MET A 81 3.48 -10.66 -0.78
CA MET A 81 4.71 -11.13 -1.39
C MET A 81 5.92 -10.57 -0.65
N ALA A 82 7.05 -11.27 -0.72
CA ALA A 82 8.27 -10.81 -0.07
C ALA A 82 9.52 -10.99 -0.95
N LYS A 83 10.52 -10.15 -0.70
CA LYS A 83 11.84 -10.17 -1.32
C LYS A 83 12.92 -10.22 -0.25
N ILE A 84 13.85 -11.16 -0.37
CA ILE A 84 15.04 -11.23 0.48
C ILE A 84 16.21 -10.65 -0.31
N ALA A 85 16.87 -9.63 0.26
CA ALA A 85 18.01 -8.95 -0.38
C ALA A 85 19.39 -9.51 0.04
N GLY A 86 19.45 -10.33 1.10
CA GLY A 86 20.65 -11.03 1.58
C GLY A 86 20.30 -12.08 2.64
N GLU A 87 21.22 -13.00 2.93
CA GLU A 87 20.96 -14.15 3.84
C GLU A 87 20.57 -13.73 5.27
N ASP A 88 21.01 -12.56 5.73
CA ASP A 88 20.74 -12.03 7.07
C ASP A 88 19.88 -10.74 7.08
N GLU A 89 19.33 -10.32 5.93
CA GLU A 89 18.47 -9.12 5.85
C GLU A 89 17.00 -9.47 6.11
N GLU A 90 16.30 -8.61 6.86
CA GLU A 90 14.84 -8.73 6.98
C GLU A 90 14.19 -8.63 5.58
N PRO A 91 13.17 -9.45 5.30
CA PRO A 91 12.53 -9.45 3.99
C PRO A 91 11.75 -8.15 3.78
N PHE A 92 11.87 -7.58 2.58
CA PHE A 92 10.97 -6.52 2.13
C PHE A 92 9.60 -7.12 1.84
N VAL A 93 8.57 -6.58 2.47
CA VAL A 93 7.20 -7.05 2.34
C VAL A 93 6.41 -6.13 1.40
N LEU A 94 5.68 -6.71 0.47
CA LEU A 94 4.70 -6.04 -0.38
C LEU A 94 3.32 -6.62 -0.07
N ASP A 95 2.46 -5.77 0.49
CA ASP A 95 1.08 -6.07 0.78
C ASP A 95 0.18 -5.44 -0.27
N LEU A 96 -0.59 -6.29 -0.95
CA LEU A 96 -1.59 -5.90 -1.94
C LEU A 96 -2.97 -6.03 -1.31
N LEU A 97 -3.54 -4.90 -0.92
CA LEU A 97 -4.92 -4.82 -0.45
C LEU A 97 -5.84 -4.84 -1.66
N LEU A 98 -6.82 -5.73 -1.66
CA LEU A 98 -7.78 -5.85 -2.76
C LEU A 98 -8.96 -4.89 -2.54
N ALA A 99 -9.18 -4.00 -3.51
CA ALA A 99 -10.27 -3.03 -3.53
C ALA A 99 -11.61 -3.71 -3.83
N ASP A 100 -12.13 -4.42 -2.84
CA ASP A 100 -13.46 -5.02 -2.83
C ASP A 100 -14.29 -4.50 -1.65
N GLY A 101 -15.62 -4.62 -1.74
CA GLY A 101 -16.55 -4.18 -0.70
C GLY A 101 -16.31 -2.73 -0.29
N GLU A 102 -16.07 -2.49 1.02
CA GLU A 102 -15.90 -1.16 1.59
C GLU A 102 -14.66 -0.41 1.08
N LEU A 103 -13.67 -1.13 0.55
CA LEU A 103 -12.45 -0.54 -0.02
C LEU A 103 -12.64 -0.02 -1.44
N LYS A 104 -13.76 -0.32 -2.09
CA LYS A 104 -14.05 0.21 -3.43
C LYS A 104 -14.21 1.73 -3.43
N GLU A 105 -14.90 2.27 -2.42
CA GLU A 105 -15.02 3.73 -2.26
C GLU A 105 -13.65 4.38 -1.96
N VAL A 106 -12.80 3.71 -1.19
CA VAL A 106 -11.42 4.16 -0.91
C VAL A 106 -10.61 4.21 -2.20
N TRP A 107 -10.76 3.19 -3.05
CA TRP A 107 -10.12 3.13 -4.36
C TRP A 107 -10.57 4.27 -5.27
N ASP A 108 -11.88 4.54 -5.34
CA ASP A 108 -12.44 5.58 -6.21
C ASP A 108 -12.03 6.99 -5.77
N GLY A 109 -11.80 7.20 -4.46
CA GLY A 109 -11.34 8.46 -3.88
C GLY A 109 -9.82 8.67 -3.87
N ARG A 110 -9.02 7.78 -4.46
CA ARG A 110 -7.56 7.94 -4.52
C ARG A 110 -7.15 9.22 -5.24
N GLN A 111 -6.00 9.74 -4.89
CA GLN A 111 -5.45 10.99 -5.42
C GLN A 111 -4.15 10.74 -6.16
N ASP A 112 -3.95 11.45 -7.25
CA ASP A 112 -2.68 11.48 -7.96
C ASP A 112 -1.86 12.68 -7.51
N MET A 113 -0.57 12.47 -7.35
CA MET A 113 0.40 13.51 -7.04
C MET A 113 1.70 13.29 -7.78
N GLU A 114 2.48 14.38 -7.89
CA GLU A 114 3.84 14.34 -8.42
C GLU A 114 4.84 14.25 -7.28
N TRP A 115 5.90 13.49 -7.51
CA TRP A 115 7.03 13.33 -6.60
C TRP A 115 8.31 13.09 -7.41
N ASP A 116 9.46 13.03 -6.76
CA ASP A 116 10.78 12.90 -7.41
C ASP A 116 10.93 11.68 -8.34
N SER A 117 10.04 10.69 -8.24
CA SER A 117 10.05 9.47 -9.06
C SER A 117 8.92 9.38 -10.08
N GLY A 118 8.21 10.49 -10.34
CA GLY A 118 7.18 10.60 -11.39
C GLY A 118 5.77 10.85 -10.85
N ARG A 119 4.80 10.03 -11.23
CA ARG A 119 3.45 10.05 -10.68
C ARG A 119 3.35 9.06 -9.52
N LEU A 120 2.62 9.44 -8.48
CA LEU A 120 2.24 8.56 -7.39
C LEU A 120 0.73 8.66 -7.19
N SER A 121 0.05 7.52 -7.25
CA SER A 121 -1.34 7.42 -6.81
C SER A 121 -1.35 6.98 -5.34
N VAL A 122 -2.10 7.68 -4.49
CA VAL A 122 -2.16 7.49 -3.04
C VAL A 122 -3.61 7.51 -2.56
N VAL A 123 -3.93 6.73 -1.53
CA VAL A 123 -5.24 6.78 -0.89
C VAL A 123 -5.43 8.14 -0.20
N SER A 124 -6.58 8.78 -0.39
CA SER A 124 -6.89 10.07 0.24
C SER A 124 -6.83 10.02 1.77
N ARG A 125 -6.74 11.19 2.43
CA ARG A 125 -6.86 11.29 3.90
C ARG A 125 -8.13 10.59 4.42
N GLU A 126 -9.27 10.90 3.83
CA GLU A 126 -10.57 10.26 4.13
C GLU A 126 -10.52 8.74 3.94
N GLY A 127 -9.90 8.28 2.85
CA GLY A 127 -9.70 6.87 2.56
C GLY A 127 -8.83 6.17 3.62
N LEU A 128 -7.73 6.79 4.04
CA LEU A 128 -6.87 6.27 5.11
C LEU A 128 -7.61 6.19 6.44
N VAL A 129 -8.40 7.21 6.79
CA VAL A 129 -9.27 7.20 7.98
C VAL A 129 -10.25 6.03 7.91
N LYS A 130 -10.90 5.81 6.74
CA LYS A 130 -11.82 4.70 6.55
C LYS A 130 -11.12 3.35 6.73
N MET A 131 -9.98 3.14 6.08
CA MET A 131 -9.20 1.90 6.20
C MET A 131 -8.78 1.62 7.65
N LYS A 132 -8.39 2.67 8.39
CA LYS A 132 -8.00 2.57 9.80
C LYS A 132 -9.17 2.19 10.71
N ARG A 133 -10.33 2.81 10.52
CA ARG A 133 -11.57 2.45 11.24
C ARG A 133 -11.96 1.00 10.99
N LEU A 134 -11.84 0.53 9.75
CA LEU A 134 -12.11 -0.87 9.39
C LEU A 134 -11.13 -1.86 10.02
N ARG A 135 -9.86 -1.48 10.21
CA ARG A 135 -8.87 -2.32 10.88
C ARG A 135 -9.13 -2.45 12.39
N GLY A 136 -9.65 -1.39 13.03
CA GLY A 136 -10.07 -1.40 14.43
C GLY A 136 -8.94 -1.66 15.43
N SER A 137 -7.69 -1.33 15.11
CA SER A 137 -6.54 -1.55 16.01
C SER A 137 -6.26 -0.30 16.86
N GLY A 138 -5.89 -0.47 18.13
CA GLY A 138 -5.65 0.67 19.04
C GLY A 138 -4.51 1.63 18.64
N LYS A 139 -3.67 1.25 17.66
CA LYS A 139 -2.62 2.12 17.07
C LYS A 139 -3.15 3.12 16.04
N ASP A 140 -4.43 3.01 15.66
CA ASP A 140 -5.01 3.79 14.57
C ASP A 140 -5.69 5.09 15.02
N GLN A 141 -5.93 5.29 16.33
CA GLN A 141 -6.65 6.48 16.81
C GLN A 141 -5.85 7.77 16.60
N ASP A 142 -4.59 7.81 17.03
CA ASP A 142 -3.72 9.00 16.85
C ASP A 142 -3.57 9.37 15.36
N ASP A 143 -3.49 8.36 14.49
CA ASP A 143 -3.40 8.56 13.05
C ASP A 143 -4.73 9.11 12.49
N ILE A 144 -5.88 8.62 12.97
CA ILE A 144 -7.20 9.14 12.58
C ILE A 144 -7.34 10.60 13.00
N ASP A 145 -7.01 10.93 14.24
CA ASP A 145 -7.13 12.28 14.78
C ASP A 145 -6.32 13.26 13.92
N PHE A 146 -5.04 12.95 13.67
CA PHE A 146 -4.18 13.76 12.80
C PHE A 146 -4.73 13.94 11.38
N LEU A 147 -5.24 12.86 10.77
CA LEU A 147 -5.76 12.90 9.40
C LEU A 147 -7.01 13.78 9.30
N THR A 148 -7.85 13.80 10.34
CA THR A 148 -9.09 14.59 10.37
C THR A 148 -8.89 16.05 10.76
N GLU A 149 -7.90 16.38 11.60
CA GLU A 149 -7.65 17.76 12.05
C GLU A 149 -6.96 18.62 10.98
N ASN A 150 -6.23 17.99 10.04
CA ASN A 150 -5.43 18.66 9.01
C ASN A 150 -6.08 18.62 7.61
N GLU A 151 -7.41 18.66 7.52
CA GLU A 151 -8.14 18.78 6.24
C GLU A 151 -8.17 20.20 5.64
N ASN A 152 -7.40 21.16 6.19
CA ASN A 152 -7.42 22.58 5.78
C ASN A 152 -6.50 22.89 4.60
#